data_AF-A0A1A9CCL0-F1
#
_entry.id   AF-A0A1A9CCL0-F1
#
_cell.length_a   1.000
_cell.length_b   1.000
_cell.length_c   1.000
_cell.angle_alpha   90.00
_cell.angle_beta   90.00
_cell.angle_gamma   90.00
#
_symmetry.space_group_name_H-M   'P 1'
#
loop_
_entity.id
_entity.type
_entity.pdbx_description
1 polymer ?
#
loop_
_entity_poly.entity_id
_entity_poly.type
_entity_poly.pdbx_seq_one_letter_code
_entity_poly.pdbx_strand_id
1 'polypeptide(L)'
;MRRPVGIVALFAQREWGPLWAAVRAGLAGRGLRAIPLTLTALCLIVLFQVAQQHKGYWGYGLVQDIGFVRAVDPWWLALLRLPLSLFVPAADLPVWGALVQVLLAFGIAEITLGRPRTLFIAYVCTLAGSLYARLGLAIGPGGALGLPADDALVVDTGPSGAVVGLTVFLCLRFRAWFTAALVVAAMLVEMVVKPNLAGKEHLVAIVVAVAVYMPSARRKR
;
A
#
# COMPACT_ATOMS: atom_id res chain seq x y z
N MET A 1 -1.86 42.57 13.80
CA MET A 1 -2.84 42.32 12.70
C MET A 1 -2.78 40.85 12.31
N ARG A 2 -3.84 40.05 12.55
CA ARG A 2 -3.93 38.67 12.03
C ARG A 2 -4.38 38.74 10.58
N ARG A 3 -3.55 38.26 9.63
CA ARG A 3 -3.96 38.12 8.22
C ARG A 3 -5.22 37.23 8.18
N PRO A 4 -6.25 37.58 7.39
CA PRO A 4 -7.39 36.70 7.21
C PRO A 4 -6.88 35.36 6.66
N VAL A 5 -7.11 34.29 7.40
CA VAL A 5 -6.75 32.95 6.97
C VAL A 5 -7.72 32.58 5.85
N GLY A 6 -7.22 32.45 4.62
CA GLY A 6 -8.05 32.12 3.47
C GLY A 6 -8.79 30.79 3.66
N ILE A 7 -9.93 30.64 2.99
CA ILE A 7 -10.80 29.44 3.07
C ILE A 7 -10.01 28.14 2.81
N VAL A 8 -9.06 28.18 1.88
CA VAL A 8 -8.16 27.05 1.57
C VAL A 8 -7.31 26.63 2.77
N ALA A 9 -6.77 27.59 3.53
CA ALA A 9 -5.94 27.29 4.69
C ALA A 9 -6.78 26.72 5.85
N LEU A 10 -8.02 27.19 6.04
CA LEU A 10 -8.96 26.60 6.99
C LEU A 10 -9.35 25.17 6.60
N PHE A 11 -9.57 24.93 5.31
CA PHE A 11 -9.84 23.59 4.78
C PHE A 11 -8.66 22.65 5.02
N ALA A 12 -7.45 23.04 4.61
CA ALA A 12 -6.23 22.26 4.80
C ALA A 12 -5.96 21.98 6.30
N GLN A 13 -6.23 22.95 7.18
CA GLN A 13 -6.08 22.76 8.62
C GLN A 13 -7.10 21.77 9.19
N ARG A 14 -8.35 21.78 8.70
CA ARG A 14 -9.37 20.81 9.11
C ARG A 14 -9.04 19.40 8.63
N GLU A 15 -8.59 19.28 7.38
CA GLU A 15 -8.32 18.02 6.72
C GLU A 15 -7.02 17.37 7.24
N TRP A 16 -5.92 18.12 7.31
CA TRP A 16 -4.60 17.57 7.63
C TRP A 16 -4.05 18.00 8.99
N GLY A 17 -4.67 18.99 9.66
CA GLY A 17 -4.18 19.50 10.95
C GLY A 17 -4.04 18.42 12.04
N PRO A 18 -5.04 17.56 12.26
CA PRO A 18 -4.92 16.47 13.24
C PRO A 18 -3.80 15.47 12.90
N LEU A 19 -3.66 15.13 11.62
CA LEU A 19 -2.61 14.24 11.14
C LEU A 19 -1.22 14.87 11.34
N TRP A 20 -1.07 16.12 10.90
CA TRP A 20 0.17 16.88 11.02
C TRP A 20 0.60 17.03 12.48
N ALA A 21 -0.34 17.34 13.38
CA ALA A 21 -0.07 17.44 14.80
C ALA A 21 0.44 16.11 15.38
N ALA A 22 -0.18 14.98 15.00
CA ALA A 22 0.23 13.65 15.45
C ALA A 22 1.62 13.26 14.94
N VAL A 23 1.91 13.51 13.66
CA VAL A 23 3.22 13.25 13.04
C VAL A 23 4.29 14.09 13.73
N ARG A 24 4.06 15.40 13.88
CA ARG A 24 5.01 16.32 14.52
C ARG A 24 5.29 15.93 15.97
N ALA A 25 4.25 15.59 16.74
CA ALA A 25 4.43 15.15 18.12
C ALA A 25 5.24 13.84 18.20
N GLY A 26 4.95 12.87 17.32
CA GLY A 26 5.68 11.61 17.27
C GLY A 26 7.15 11.78 16.88
N LEU A 27 7.45 12.67 15.93
CA LEU A 27 8.82 12.99 15.53
C LEU A 27 9.56 13.78 16.61
N ALA A 28 8.92 14.75 17.26
CA ALA A 28 9.54 15.51 18.35
C ALA A 28 9.91 14.62 19.54
N GLY A 29 9.11 13.59 19.84
CA GLY A 29 9.37 12.68 20.96
C GLY A 29 10.39 11.58 20.67
N ARG A 30 10.53 11.11 19.41
CA ARG A 30 11.32 9.90 19.08
C ARG A 30 12.32 10.08 17.93
N GLY A 31 12.29 11.20 17.20
CA GLY A 31 13.14 11.45 16.02
C GLY A 31 13.06 10.31 15.00
N LEU A 32 14.21 9.93 14.43
CA LEU A 32 14.31 8.81 13.48
C LEU A 32 13.94 7.45 14.09
N ARG A 33 13.99 7.28 15.42
CA ARG A 33 13.55 6.04 16.09
C ARG A 33 12.03 5.82 15.97
N ALA A 34 11.29 6.81 15.49
CA ALA A 34 9.87 6.70 15.19
C ALA A 34 9.57 5.89 13.92
N ILE A 35 10.55 5.73 13.01
CA ILE A 35 10.32 5.16 11.67
C ILE A 35 11.25 4.01 11.21
N PRO A 36 11.80 3.13 12.07
CA PRO A 36 12.72 2.10 11.59
C PRO A 36 12.06 1.07 10.67
N LEU A 37 10.76 0.75 10.81
CA LEU A 37 10.10 -0.14 9.84
C LEU A 37 10.09 0.50 8.45
N THR A 38 9.79 1.80 8.38
CA THR A 38 9.80 2.56 7.13
C THR A 38 11.20 2.58 6.51
N LEU A 39 12.25 2.82 7.32
CA LEU A 39 13.63 2.78 6.84
C LEU A 39 14.02 1.38 6.35
N THR A 40 13.67 0.32 7.08
CA THR A 40 13.88 -1.07 6.64
C THR A 40 13.17 -1.35 5.33
N ALA A 41 11.92 -0.91 5.17
CA ALA A 41 11.17 -1.06 3.93
C ALA A 41 11.86 -0.37 2.74
N LEU A 42 12.31 0.87 2.93
CA LEU A 42 13.05 1.60 1.90
C LEU A 42 14.37 0.90 1.54
N CYS A 43 15.13 0.44 2.54
CA CYS A 43 16.36 -0.31 2.32
C CYS A 43 16.10 -1.62 1.54
N LEU A 44 15.04 -2.35 1.88
CA LEU A 44 14.66 -3.57 1.16
C LEU A 44 14.29 -3.27 -0.29
N ILE A 45 13.50 -2.22 -0.55
CA ILE A 45 13.12 -1.81 -1.92
C ILE A 45 14.37 -1.47 -2.74
N VAL A 46 15.31 -0.69 -2.18
CA VAL A 46 16.56 -0.36 -2.86
C VAL A 46 17.40 -1.62 -3.09
N LEU A 47 17.51 -2.51 -2.10
CA LEU A 47 18.27 -3.75 -2.23
C LEU A 47 17.70 -4.66 -3.31
N PHE A 48 16.37 -4.83 -3.35
CA PHE A 48 15.71 -5.60 -4.40
C PHE A 48 15.83 -4.96 -5.77
N GLN A 49 15.75 -3.63 -5.86
CA GLN A 49 15.99 -2.91 -7.11
C GLN A 49 17.41 -3.18 -7.63
N VAL A 50 18.42 -3.06 -6.78
CA VAL A 50 19.82 -3.32 -7.15
C VAL A 50 20.00 -4.79 -7.54
N ALA A 51 19.42 -5.73 -6.80
CA ALA A 51 19.50 -7.15 -7.12
C ALA A 51 18.86 -7.49 -8.47
N GLN A 52 17.71 -6.89 -8.81
CA GLN A 52 17.06 -7.07 -10.12
C GLN A 52 17.89 -6.54 -11.29
N GLN A 53 18.78 -5.56 -11.06
CA GLN A 53 19.69 -5.05 -12.09
C GLN A 53 20.89 -5.98 -12.35
N HIS A 54 21.19 -6.90 -11.43
CA HIS A 54 22.27 -7.87 -11.60
C HIS A 54 21.77 -9.11 -12.34
N LYS A 55 22.33 -9.35 -13.54
CA LYS A 55 22.04 -10.56 -14.34
C LYS A 55 22.64 -11.79 -13.66
N GLY A 56 21.87 -12.87 -13.59
CA GLY A 56 22.28 -14.16 -13.02
C GLY A 56 21.40 -14.59 -11.85
N TYR A 57 21.61 -15.83 -11.38
CA TYR A 57 20.80 -16.43 -10.32
C TYR A 57 20.88 -15.63 -9.01
N TRP A 58 22.08 -15.18 -8.61
CA TRP A 58 22.29 -14.44 -7.36
C TRP A 58 21.73 -13.00 -7.37
N GLY A 59 21.26 -12.52 -8.53
CA GLY A 59 20.57 -11.22 -8.67
C GLY A 59 19.09 -11.44 -8.97
N TYR A 60 18.71 -11.23 -10.23
CA TYR A 60 17.32 -11.35 -10.68
C TYR A 60 16.65 -12.70 -10.32
N GLY A 61 17.36 -13.83 -10.51
CA GLY A 61 16.78 -15.16 -10.25
C GLY A 61 16.33 -15.35 -8.80
N LEU A 62 17.18 -14.93 -7.85
CA LEU A 62 16.87 -15.01 -6.43
C LEU A 62 15.68 -14.11 -6.06
N VAL A 63 15.61 -12.89 -6.61
CA VAL A 63 14.46 -11.98 -6.38
C VAL A 63 13.18 -12.60 -6.92
N GLN A 64 13.24 -13.23 -8.09
CA GLN A 64 12.11 -13.96 -8.66
C GLN A 64 11.66 -15.11 -7.75
N ASP A 65 12.60 -15.89 -7.21
CA ASP A 65 12.26 -17.07 -6.40
C ASP A 65 11.72 -16.76 -5.01
N ILE A 66 12.09 -15.63 -4.41
CA ILE A 66 11.68 -15.27 -3.04
C ILE A 66 10.61 -14.18 -3.00
N GLY A 67 10.44 -13.43 -4.09
CA GLY A 67 9.66 -12.20 -4.09
C GLY A 67 8.56 -12.14 -5.14
N PHE A 68 8.67 -12.85 -6.26
CA PHE A 68 7.62 -12.78 -7.29
C PHE A 68 6.44 -13.66 -6.89
N VAL A 69 5.27 -13.02 -6.85
CA VAL A 69 3.99 -13.70 -6.65
C VAL A 69 3.19 -13.56 -7.92
N ARG A 70 2.63 -14.66 -8.39
CA ARG A 70 1.68 -14.70 -9.51
C ARG A 70 0.41 -15.38 -9.04
N ALA A 71 -0.70 -15.07 -9.69
CA ALA A 71 -1.97 -15.66 -9.32
C ALA A 71 -2.02 -17.18 -9.61
N VAL A 72 -1.23 -17.68 -10.57
CA VAL A 72 -1.04 -19.12 -10.83
C VAL A 72 -0.21 -19.84 -9.76
N ASP A 73 0.59 -19.11 -8.97
CA ASP A 73 1.49 -19.74 -8.00
C ASP A 73 0.70 -20.50 -6.92
N PRO A 74 1.19 -21.67 -6.47
CA PRO A 74 0.57 -22.40 -5.38
C PRO A 74 0.41 -21.52 -4.14
N TRP A 75 -0.76 -21.60 -3.49
CA TRP A 75 -1.14 -20.64 -2.44
C TRP A 75 -0.15 -20.59 -1.27
N TRP A 76 0.46 -21.73 -0.89
CA TRP A 76 1.45 -21.78 0.18
C TRP A 76 2.74 -21.04 -0.18
N LEU A 77 3.18 -21.16 -1.44
CA LEU A 77 4.36 -20.47 -1.94
C LEU A 77 4.12 -18.96 -2.01
N ALA A 78 2.93 -18.57 -2.48
CA ALA A 78 2.52 -17.18 -2.49
C ALA A 78 2.51 -16.58 -1.09
N LEU A 79 1.94 -17.26 -0.09
CA LEU A 79 1.95 -16.80 1.30
C LEU A 79 3.36 -16.64 1.88
N LEU A 80 4.28 -17.53 1.51
CA LEU A 80 5.68 -17.46 1.95
C LEU A 80 6.42 -16.27 1.33
N ARG A 81 6.15 -15.98 0.05
CA ARG A 81 6.79 -14.88 -0.70
C ARG A 81 6.17 -13.52 -0.42
N LEU A 82 4.88 -13.47 -0.08
CA LEU A 82 4.12 -12.23 0.05
C LEU A 82 4.74 -11.17 0.96
N PRO A 83 5.32 -11.52 2.14
CA PRO A 83 5.98 -10.54 2.99
C PRO A 83 7.14 -9.82 2.30
N LEU A 84 7.90 -10.53 1.46
CA LEU A 84 9.02 -9.97 0.70
C LEU A 84 8.56 -9.32 -0.60
N SER A 85 7.57 -9.89 -1.28
CA SER A 85 6.93 -9.36 -2.50
C SER A 85 6.52 -7.90 -2.36
N LEU A 86 6.02 -7.52 -1.18
CA LEU A 86 5.64 -6.14 -0.87
C LEU A 86 6.78 -5.14 -1.11
N PHE A 87 8.03 -5.56 -0.92
CA PHE A 87 9.20 -4.71 -1.07
C PHE A 87 9.92 -4.91 -2.40
N VAL A 88 9.46 -5.82 -3.26
CA VAL A 88 10.05 -6.02 -4.59
C VAL A 88 9.43 -5.00 -5.56
N PRO A 89 10.21 -4.05 -6.10
CA PRO A 89 9.70 -3.07 -7.04
C PRO A 89 9.23 -3.73 -8.33
N ALA A 90 8.09 -3.28 -8.85
CA ALA A 90 7.63 -3.61 -10.19
C ALA A 90 8.64 -3.10 -11.23
N ALA A 91 9.06 -3.97 -12.15
CA ALA A 91 10.16 -3.69 -13.07
C ALA A 91 9.84 -2.63 -14.14
N ASP A 92 8.57 -2.39 -14.40
CA ASP A 92 8.03 -1.46 -15.40
C ASP A 92 7.84 -0.03 -14.85
N LEU A 93 7.95 0.15 -13.53
CA LEU A 93 7.72 1.43 -12.87
C LEU A 93 9.01 2.00 -12.28
N PRO A 94 9.15 3.34 -12.26
CA PRO A 94 10.31 3.95 -11.64
C PRO A 94 10.29 3.73 -10.12
N VAL A 95 11.34 3.08 -9.60
CA VAL A 95 11.49 2.74 -8.17
C VAL A 95 11.29 3.93 -7.23
N TRP A 96 11.62 5.15 -7.67
CA TRP A 96 11.45 6.36 -6.85
C TRP A 96 9.99 6.61 -6.48
N GLY A 97 9.03 6.20 -7.32
CA GLY A 97 7.61 6.30 -7.03
C GLY A 97 7.23 5.46 -5.81
N ALA A 98 7.69 4.20 -5.78
CA ALA A 98 7.50 3.30 -4.65
C ALA A 98 8.18 3.82 -3.38
N LEU A 99 9.41 4.34 -3.50
CA LEU A 99 10.14 4.90 -2.35
C LEU A 99 9.41 6.09 -1.71
N VAL A 100 8.92 7.03 -2.52
CA VAL A 100 8.16 8.20 -2.02
C VAL A 100 6.87 7.75 -1.34
N GLN A 101 6.13 6.86 -1.99
CA GLN A 101 4.88 6.32 -1.46
C GLN A 101 5.08 5.60 -0.12
N VAL A 102 6.09 4.74 -0.02
CA VAL A 102 6.42 4.01 1.21
C VAL A 102 6.88 4.98 2.29
N LEU A 103 7.78 5.91 1.98
CA LEU A 103 8.24 6.91 2.96
C LEU A 103 7.07 7.68 3.58
N LEU A 104 6.09 8.09 2.76
CA LEU A 104 4.93 8.83 3.22
C LEU A 104 3.93 7.93 3.96
N ALA A 105 3.43 6.87 3.32
CA ALA A 105 2.38 6.04 3.88
C ALA A 105 2.86 5.22 5.09
N PHE A 106 3.99 4.51 4.97
CA PHE A 106 4.55 3.74 6.08
C PHE A 106 5.09 4.66 7.17
N GLY A 107 5.77 5.75 6.81
CA GLY A 107 6.30 6.70 7.79
C GLY A 107 5.19 7.30 8.65
N ILE A 108 4.15 7.84 8.01
CA ILE A 108 3.01 8.40 8.73
C ILE A 108 2.31 7.32 9.56
N ALA A 109 2.07 6.14 8.99
CA ALA A 109 1.43 5.04 9.71
C ALA A 109 2.24 4.57 10.92
N GLU A 110 3.54 4.37 10.77
CA GLU A 110 4.42 3.91 11.84
C GLU A 110 4.49 4.94 12.98
N ILE A 111 4.58 6.22 12.65
CA ILE A 111 4.61 7.30 13.65
C ILE A 111 3.29 7.33 14.44
N THR A 112 2.15 7.24 13.74
CA THR A 112 0.83 7.51 14.32
C THR A 112 0.10 6.27 14.86
N LEU A 113 0.35 5.10 14.29
CA LEU A 113 -0.29 3.82 14.64
C LEU A 113 0.66 2.87 15.36
N GLY A 114 1.97 3.01 15.14
CA GLY A 114 3.01 2.09 15.62
C GLY A 114 3.24 0.91 14.67
N ARG A 115 4.45 0.34 14.74
CA ARG A 115 4.94 -0.77 13.90
C ARG A 115 3.96 -1.94 13.72
N PRO A 116 3.42 -2.57 14.79
CA PRO A 116 2.61 -3.78 14.61
C PRO A 116 1.32 -3.51 13.85
N ARG A 117 0.71 -2.34 14.05
CA ARG A 117 -0.51 -1.96 13.33
C ARG A 117 -0.22 -1.62 11.88
N THR A 118 0.87 -0.89 11.61
CA THR A 118 1.30 -0.60 10.24
C THR A 118 1.54 -1.90 9.46
N LEU A 119 2.31 -2.83 10.03
CA LEU A 119 2.56 -4.14 9.43
C LEU A 119 1.28 -4.95 9.20
N PHE A 120 0.41 -5.03 10.21
CA PHE A 120 -0.84 -5.77 10.10
C PHE A 120 -1.72 -5.24 8.96
N ILE A 121 -1.95 -3.92 8.91
CA ILE A 121 -2.79 -3.31 7.88
C ILE A 121 -2.16 -3.50 6.49
N ALA A 122 -0.85 -3.23 6.37
CA ALA A 122 -0.12 -3.42 5.12
C ALA A 122 -0.25 -4.87 4.60
N TYR A 123 0.03 -5.84 5.47
CA TYR A 123 -0.01 -7.25 5.12
C TYR A 123 -1.41 -7.72 4.74
N VAL A 124 -2.44 -7.36 5.51
CA VAL A 124 -3.82 -7.78 5.22
C VAL A 124 -4.34 -7.16 3.92
N CYS A 125 -3.97 -5.91 3.60
CA CYS A 125 -4.35 -5.29 2.33
C CYS A 125 -3.66 -5.98 1.13
N THR A 126 -2.35 -6.24 1.22
CA THR A 126 -1.62 -6.98 0.17
C THR A 126 -2.12 -8.41 0.01
N LEU A 127 -2.38 -9.10 1.11
CA LEU A 127 -2.94 -10.46 1.10
C LEU A 127 -4.30 -10.52 0.42
N ALA A 128 -5.17 -9.55 0.69
CA ALA A 128 -6.47 -9.52 0.05
C ALA A 128 -6.39 -9.29 -1.46
N GLY A 129 -5.48 -8.43 -1.94
CA GLY A 129 -5.20 -8.26 -3.37
C GLY A 129 -4.78 -9.57 -4.02
N SER A 130 -3.80 -10.25 -3.44
CA SER A 130 -3.30 -11.52 -3.98
C SER A 130 -4.33 -12.66 -3.92
N LEU A 131 -5.21 -12.67 -2.90
CA LEU A 131 -6.35 -13.60 -2.84
C LEU A 131 -7.41 -13.27 -3.90
N TYR A 132 -7.67 -11.99 -4.13
CA TYR A 132 -8.57 -11.55 -5.19
C TYR A 132 -8.07 -12.00 -6.56
N ALA A 133 -6.78 -11.85 -6.87
CA ALA A 133 -6.22 -12.29 -8.15
C ALA A 133 -6.49 -13.79 -8.41
N ARG A 134 -6.38 -14.62 -7.38
CA ARG A 134 -6.69 -16.06 -7.47
C ARG A 134 -8.17 -16.35 -7.67
N LEU A 135 -9.03 -15.70 -6.87
CA LEU A 135 -10.48 -15.87 -6.96
C LEU A 135 -11.01 -15.37 -8.30
N GLY A 136 -10.52 -14.23 -8.77
CA GLY A 136 -10.90 -13.64 -10.05
C GLY A 136 -10.57 -14.55 -11.23
N LEU A 137 -9.41 -15.20 -11.22
CA LEU A 137 -9.07 -16.22 -12.22
C LEU A 137 -9.98 -17.45 -12.15
N ALA A 138 -10.30 -17.92 -10.94
CA ALA A 138 -11.20 -19.06 -10.76
C ALA A 138 -12.63 -18.77 -11.25
N ILE A 139 -13.08 -17.50 -11.13
CA ILE A 139 -14.37 -17.04 -11.65
C ILE A 139 -14.34 -16.92 -13.18
N GLY A 140 -13.19 -16.53 -13.75
CA GLY A 140 -13.01 -16.32 -15.19
C GLY A 140 -13.69 -15.04 -15.72
N PRO A 141 -13.36 -14.60 -16.95
CA PRO A 141 -13.67 -13.26 -17.45
C PRO A 141 -15.17 -12.95 -17.62
N GLY A 142 -16.03 -13.96 -17.62
CA GLY A 142 -17.48 -13.80 -17.75
C GLY A 142 -18.20 -13.42 -16.44
N GLY A 143 -17.53 -13.49 -15.29
CA GLY A 143 -18.10 -13.12 -13.99
C GLY A 143 -17.81 -11.67 -13.59
N ALA A 144 -18.65 -11.08 -12.75
CA ALA A 144 -18.54 -9.68 -12.32
C ALA A 144 -17.22 -9.32 -11.61
N LEU A 145 -16.55 -10.30 -10.98
CA LEU A 145 -15.22 -10.16 -10.35
C LEU A 145 -14.13 -10.95 -11.11
N GLY A 146 -14.46 -11.40 -12.32
CA GLY A 146 -13.64 -12.23 -13.15
C GLY A 146 -12.35 -11.58 -13.63
N LEU A 147 -11.32 -12.40 -13.82
CA LEU A 147 -10.08 -12.03 -14.48
C LEU A 147 -9.86 -12.89 -15.73
N PRO A 148 -9.30 -12.31 -16.81
CA PRO A 148 -8.83 -13.07 -17.95
C PRO A 148 -7.68 -14.00 -17.56
N ALA A 149 -7.52 -15.11 -18.29
CA ALA A 149 -6.44 -16.07 -18.04
C ALA A 149 -5.04 -15.44 -18.16
N ASP A 150 -4.89 -14.38 -18.96
CA ASP A 150 -3.62 -13.66 -19.15
C ASP A 150 -3.10 -13.05 -17.83
N ASP A 151 -3.99 -12.71 -16.89
CA ASP A 151 -3.61 -12.19 -15.58
C ASP A 151 -2.96 -13.26 -14.68
N ALA A 152 -3.01 -14.55 -15.05
CA ALA A 152 -2.43 -15.64 -14.26
C ALA A 152 -0.91 -15.57 -14.13
N LEU A 153 -0.23 -15.01 -15.13
CA LEU A 153 1.23 -14.92 -15.19
C LEU A 153 1.77 -13.54 -14.81
N VAL A 154 0.88 -12.56 -14.57
CA VAL A 154 1.27 -11.22 -14.16
C VAL A 154 1.94 -11.29 -12.79
N VAL A 155 3.10 -10.63 -12.69
CA VAL A 155 3.85 -10.53 -11.45
C VAL A 155 3.19 -9.47 -10.57
N ASP A 156 2.54 -9.92 -9.52
CA ASP A 156 1.89 -9.11 -8.47
C ASP A 156 2.91 -8.85 -7.36
N THR A 157 3.68 -7.78 -7.52
CA THR A 157 4.72 -7.35 -6.57
C THR A 157 4.69 -5.85 -6.34
N GLY A 158 5.14 -5.46 -5.15
CA GLY A 158 5.37 -4.08 -4.80
C GLY A 158 4.45 -3.56 -3.70
N PRO A 159 4.73 -2.35 -3.21
CA PRO A 159 4.11 -1.85 -2.00
C PRO A 159 2.76 -1.17 -2.23
N SER A 160 2.30 -1.02 -3.47
CA SER A 160 1.19 -0.13 -3.83
C SER A 160 -0.12 -0.49 -3.12
N GLY A 161 -0.52 -1.76 -3.09
CA GLY A 161 -1.71 -2.21 -2.36
C GLY A 161 -1.64 -1.90 -0.86
N ALA A 162 -0.47 -2.10 -0.24
CA ALA A 162 -0.23 -1.74 1.16
C ALA A 162 -0.28 -0.22 1.39
N VAL A 163 0.34 0.56 0.49
CA VAL A 163 0.34 2.03 0.53
C VAL A 163 -1.09 2.58 0.43
N VAL A 164 -1.87 2.10 -0.53
CA VAL A 164 -3.27 2.51 -0.73
C VAL A 164 -4.10 2.18 0.50
N GLY A 165 -4.02 0.94 1.00
CA GLY A 165 -4.73 0.51 2.19
C GLY A 165 -4.37 1.32 3.44
N LEU A 166 -3.08 1.53 3.71
CA LEU A 166 -2.60 2.37 4.81
C LEU A 166 -3.07 3.82 4.69
N THR A 167 -3.01 4.38 3.48
CA THR A 167 -3.41 5.76 3.23
C THR A 167 -4.90 5.95 3.50
N VAL A 168 -5.76 5.05 3.02
CA VAL A 168 -7.19 5.10 3.31
C VAL A 168 -7.45 4.93 4.80
N PHE A 169 -6.82 3.95 5.46
CA PHE A 169 -6.98 3.76 6.90
C PHE A 169 -6.60 5.02 7.69
N LEU A 170 -5.50 5.67 7.34
CA LEU A 170 -5.05 6.93 7.95
C LEU A 170 -6.04 8.07 7.71
N CYS A 171 -6.55 8.20 6.48
CA CYS A 171 -7.53 9.22 6.15
C CYS A 171 -8.81 9.04 6.99
N LEU A 172 -9.31 7.81 7.12
CA LEU A 172 -10.46 7.50 7.99
C LEU A 172 -10.17 7.79 9.46
N ARG A 173 -8.96 7.46 9.94
CA ARG A 173 -8.52 7.66 11.33
C ARG A 173 -8.39 9.13 11.72
N PHE A 174 -7.94 9.97 10.79
CA PHE A 174 -7.75 11.40 11.00
C PHE A 174 -8.87 12.26 10.43
N ARG A 175 -9.92 11.63 9.87
CA ARG A 175 -11.07 12.30 9.25
C ARG A 175 -10.70 13.19 8.06
N ALA A 176 -9.65 12.80 7.33
CA ALA A 176 -9.25 13.41 6.07
C ALA A 176 -10.11 12.84 4.93
N TRP A 177 -11.41 13.16 4.95
CA TRP A 177 -12.41 12.54 4.08
C TRP A 177 -12.23 12.91 2.61
N PHE A 178 -11.81 14.15 2.35
CA PHE A 178 -11.57 14.60 0.98
C PHE A 178 -10.37 13.87 0.37
N THR A 179 -9.31 13.70 1.16
CA THR A 179 -8.12 12.94 0.77
C THR A 179 -8.48 11.47 0.53
N ALA A 180 -9.30 10.86 1.39
CA ALA A 180 -9.80 9.50 1.17
C ALA A 180 -10.57 9.39 -0.15
N ALA A 181 -11.50 10.31 -0.41
CA ALA A 181 -12.29 10.32 -1.64
C ALA A 181 -11.41 10.49 -2.89
N LEU A 182 -10.39 11.35 -2.81
CA LEU A 182 -9.43 11.55 -3.90
C LEU A 182 -8.62 10.29 -4.19
N VAL A 183 -8.17 9.56 -3.16
CA VAL A 183 -7.47 8.28 -3.33
C VAL A 183 -8.39 7.26 -3.99
N VAL A 184 -9.63 7.12 -3.52
CA VAL A 184 -10.61 6.19 -4.13
C VAL A 184 -10.87 6.56 -5.60
N ALA A 185 -11.10 7.83 -5.89
CA ALA A 185 -11.30 8.32 -7.25
C ALA A 185 -10.07 8.03 -8.13
N ALA A 186 -8.86 8.26 -7.62
CA ALA A 186 -7.63 7.96 -8.34
C ALA A 186 -7.50 6.46 -8.67
N MET A 187 -7.83 5.56 -7.74
CA MET A 187 -7.77 4.12 -7.98
C MET A 187 -8.86 3.65 -8.96
N LEU A 188 -10.06 4.26 -8.93
CA LEU A 188 -11.10 4.00 -9.93
C LEU A 188 -10.67 4.47 -11.32
N VAL A 189 -10.07 5.66 -11.42
CA VAL A 189 -9.52 6.17 -12.68
C VAL A 189 -8.40 5.27 -13.18
N GLU A 190 -7.50 4.82 -12.30
CA GLU A 190 -6.47 3.85 -12.65
C GLU A 190 -7.07 2.58 -13.25
N MET A 191 -8.06 1.98 -12.59
CA MET A 191 -8.74 0.77 -13.09
C MET A 191 -9.41 0.97 -14.46
N VAL A 192 -10.00 2.15 -14.71
CA VAL A 192 -10.71 2.44 -15.98
C VAL A 192 -9.72 2.76 -17.11
N VAL A 193 -8.70 3.56 -16.84
CA VAL A 193 -7.71 4.00 -17.84
C VAL A 193 -6.70 2.89 -18.14
N LYS A 194 -6.36 2.10 -17.13
CA LYS A 194 -5.48 0.93 -17.22
C LYS A 194 -6.25 -0.26 -16.64
N PRO A 195 -7.00 -1.00 -17.45
CA PRO A 195 -7.70 -2.21 -16.99
C PRO A 195 -6.69 -3.33 -16.72
N ASN A 196 -5.90 -3.15 -15.67
CA ASN A 196 -4.86 -4.06 -15.20
C ASN A 196 -5.27 -4.69 -13.86
N LEU A 197 -4.55 -5.75 -13.49
CA LEU A 197 -4.75 -6.44 -12.23
C LEU A 197 -4.55 -5.52 -11.02
N ALA A 198 -3.49 -4.70 -11.05
CA ALA A 198 -3.11 -3.79 -9.96
C ALA A 198 -4.23 -2.83 -9.55
N GLY A 199 -4.94 -2.20 -10.50
CA GLY A 199 -6.04 -1.29 -10.20
C GLY A 199 -7.19 -1.98 -9.45
N LYS A 200 -7.49 -3.24 -9.79
CA LYS A 200 -8.52 -4.03 -9.10
C LYS A 200 -8.07 -4.42 -7.69
N GLU A 201 -6.81 -4.80 -7.53
CA GLU A 201 -6.22 -5.10 -6.22
C GLU A 201 -6.18 -3.88 -5.31
N HIS A 202 -5.93 -2.67 -5.85
CA HIS A 202 -6.02 -1.43 -5.10
C HIS A 202 -7.44 -1.18 -4.56
N LEU A 203 -8.49 -1.46 -5.33
CA LEU A 203 -9.87 -1.35 -4.85
C LEU A 203 -10.18 -2.36 -3.73
N VAL A 204 -9.68 -3.60 -3.86
CA VAL A 204 -9.79 -4.60 -2.80
C VAL A 204 -9.07 -4.13 -1.53
N ALA A 205 -7.87 -3.58 -1.65
CA ALA A 205 -7.12 -3.00 -0.53
C ALA A 205 -7.90 -1.87 0.17
N ILE A 206 -8.60 -1.01 -0.58
CA ILE A 206 -9.47 0.04 -0.02
C ILE A 206 -10.60 -0.58 0.81
N VAL A 207 -11.33 -1.54 0.25
CA VAL A 207 -12.46 -2.21 0.93
C VAL A 207 -12.00 -2.85 2.24
N VAL A 208 -10.85 -3.53 2.21
CA VAL A 208 -10.27 -4.19 3.36
C VAL A 208 -9.78 -3.20 4.40
N ALA A 209 -9.15 -2.09 4.00
CA ALA A 209 -8.73 -1.03 4.92
C ALA A 209 -9.93 -0.42 5.67
N VAL A 210 -11.05 -0.19 4.96
CA VAL A 210 -12.31 0.26 5.57
C VAL A 210 -12.83 -0.79 6.56
N ALA A 211 -12.85 -2.07 6.18
CA ALA A 211 -13.32 -3.15 7.04
C ALA A 211 -12.48 -3.28 8.33
N VAL A 212 -11.15 -3.14 8.23
CA VAL A 212 -10.23 -3.16 9.40
C VAL A 212 -10.41 -1.91 10.27
N TYR A 213 -10.74 -0.76 9.67
CA TYR A 213 -10.99 0.48 10.41
C TYR A 213 -12.27 0.44 11.26
N MET A 214 -13.36 -0.15 10.74
CA MET A 214 -14.69 -0.08 11.35
C MET A 214 -14.74 -0.60 12.82
N PRO A 215 -14.19 -1.77 13.17
CA PRO A 215 -14.11 -2.24 14.56
C PRO A 215 -13.23 -1.34 15.45
N SER A 216 -12.16 -0.78 14.88
CA SER A 216 -11.23 0.11 15.59
C SER A 216 -11.89 1.44 15.99
N ALA A 217 -12.84 1.92 15.19
CA ALA A 217 -13.62 3.11 15.48
C ALA A 217 -14.64 2.88 16.61
N ARG A 218 -15.19 1.66 16.72
CA ARG A 218 -16.18 1.30 17.75
C ARG A 218 -15.58 1.19 19.15
N ARG A 219 -14.31 0.79 19.29
CA ARG A 219 -13.61 0.72 20.59
C ARG A 219 -13.22 2.08 21.20
N LYS A 220 -13.39 3.18 20.46
CA LYS A 220 -13.04 4.55 20.91
C LYS A 220 -14.25 5.43 21.20
N ARG A 221 -15.46 4.89 21.04
CA ARG A 221 -16.70 5.49 21.55
C ARG A 221 -17.02 4.81 22.87
#